data_AF-A0A0R2RS83-F1
#
_entry.id   AF-A0A0R2RS83-F1
#
_cell.length_a   1.000
_cell.length_b   1.000
_cell.length_c   1.000
_cell.angle_alpha   90.00
_cell.angle_beta   90.00
_cell.angle_gamma   90.00
#
_symmetry.space_group_name_H-M   'P 1'
#
loop_
_entity.id
_entity.type
_entity.pdbx_description
1 polymer ?
#
loop_
_entity_poly.entity_id
_entity_poly.type
_entity_poly.pdbx_seq_one_letter_code
_entity_poly.pdbx_strand_id
1 'polypeptide(L)'
;MLFVVGDKILFKKENMQGEIIRINSPYKVTVLSIDGFEIHVSVKDLVKIEKGTDKATSYGQNLYSKDSNFKIQKSQKQQRSQRTLKVDLHIELLRSNYQYLDNFEIVQIQLNECHNKIEKCLNSKITKLEIIHGIGEGILKNEVHAILRNYNLRFYLTIDGGATEVYF
;
A
#
# COMPACT_ATOMS: atom_id res chain seq x y z
N MET A 1 2.74 -29.25 2.73
CA MET A 1 1.80 -29.99 1.86
C MET A 1 2.42 -30.11 0.48
N LEU A 2 2.49 -31.32 -0.06
CA LEU A 2 2.89 -31.57 -1.44
C LEU A 2 1.62 -31.67 -2.30
N PHE A 3 1.60 -30.94 -3.41
CA PHE A 3 0.51 -31.02 -4.38
C PHE A 3 0.82 -32.10 -5.42
N VAL A 4 -0.21 -32.84 -5.84
CA VAL A 4 -0.10 -33.81 -6.94
C VAL A 4 -1.01 -33.39 -8.09
N VAL A 5 -0.70 -33.88 -9.30
CA VAL A 5 -1.57 -33.69 -10.47
C VAL A 5 -2.90 -34.38 -10.20
N GLY A 6 -4.01 -33.69 -10.49
CA GLY A 6 -5.38 -34.12 -10.18
C GLY A 6 -5.94 -33.62 -8.84
N ASP A 7 -5.14 -32.88 -8.05
CA ASP A 7 -5.64 -32.27 -6.82
C ASP A 7 -6.59 -31.10 -7.13
N LYS A 8 -7.76 -31.11 -6.48
CA LYS A 8 -8.65 -29.94 -6.43
C LYS A 8 -8.08 -28.90 -5.48
N ILE A 9 -7.92 -27.69 -5.98
CA ILE A 9 -7.34 -26.58 -5.25
C ILE A 9 -8.23 -25.35 -5.28
N LEU A 10 -8.11 -24.54 -4.24
CA LEU A 10 -8.69 -23.21 -4.13
C LEU A 10 -7.56 -22.19 -4.20
N PHE A 11 -7.77 -21.11 -4.95
CA PHE A 11 -6.81 -20.02 -5.00
C PHE A 11 -6.98 -19.17 -3.73
N LYS A 12 -5.87 -18.86 -3.04
CA LYS A 12 -5.91 -18.12 -1.77
C LYS A 12 -6.30 -16.65 -1.96
N LYS A 13 -5.95 -16.07 -3.12
CA LYS A 13 -6.12 -14.64 -3.42
C LYS A 13 -7.36 -14.35 -4.26
N GLU A 14 -7.89 -15.36 -4.94
CA GLU A 14 -8.96 -15.26 -5.91
C GLU A 14 -10.02 -16.27 -5.52
N ASN A 15 -11.30 -15.91 -5.58
CA ASN A 15 -12.40 -16.83 -5.23
C ASN A 15 -12.67 -17.83 -6.36
N MET A 16 -11.62 -18.51 -6.81
CA MET A 16 -11.63 -19.43 -7.94
C MET A 16 -11.23 -20.81 -7.45
N GLN A 17 -11.75 -21.84 -8.12
CA GLN A 17 -11.37 -23.24 -7.90
C GLN A 17 -10.79 -23.79 -9.20
N GLY A 18 -9.97 -24.83 -9.07
CA GLY A 18 -9.40 -25.50 -10.23
C GLY A 18 -8.75 -26.82 -9.87
N GLU A 19 -8.24 -27.49 -10.89
CA GLU A 19 -7.53 -28.77 -10.77
C GLU A 19 -6.11 -28.64 -11.30
N ILE A 20 -5.13 -29.21 -10.59
CA ILE A 20 -3.74 -29.19 -11.04
C ILE A 20 -3.58 -30.16 -12.22
N ILE A 21 -3.32 -29.62 -13.41
CA ILE A 21 -3.06 -30.42 -14.61
C ILE A 21 -1.58 -30.74 -14.79
N ARG A 22 -0.68 -29.89 -14.28
CA ARG A 22 0.76 -30.07 -14.45
C ARG A 22 1.56 -29.41 -13.34
N ILE A 23 2.62 -30.07 -12.90
CA ILE A 23 3.61 -29.49 -11.98
C ILE A 23 4.86 -29.16 -12.80
N ASN A 24 5.15 -27.87 -12.97
CA ASN A 24 6.28 -27.41 -13.78
C ASN A 24 7.56 -27.28 -12.95
N SER A 25 7.42 -26.95 -11.66
CA SER A 25 8.52 -26.72 -10.72
C SER A 25 8.00 -26.91 -9.29
N PRO A 26 8.85 -27.19 -8.27
CA PRO A 26 8.43 -27.22 -6.87
C PRO A 26 7.68 -25.96 -6.39
N TYR A 27 7.82 -24.83 -7.09
CA TYR A 27 7.18 -23.55 -6.73
C TYR A 27 6.07 -23.11 -7.69
N LYS A 28 5.92 -23.74 -8.85
CA LYS A 28 4.97 -23.33 -9.89
C LYS A 28 4.22 -24.53 -10.47
N VAL A 29 2.91 -24.40 -10.53
CA VAL A 29 2.01 -25.41 -11.09
C VAL A 29 1.08 -24.77 -12.10
N THR A 30 0.59 -25.57 -13.05
CA THR A 30 -0.44 -25.18 -14.01
C THR A 30 -1.76 -25.77 -13.53
N VAL A 31 -2.73 -24.89 -13.36
CA VAL A 31 -4.07 -25.21 -12.88
C VAL A 31 -5.06 -24.95 -14.00
N LEU A 32 -5.97 -25.89 -14.22
CA LEU A 32 -7.13 -25.69 -15.08
C LEU A 32 -8.28 -25.13 -14.23
N SER A 33 -8.74 -23.94 -14.58
CA SER A 33 -9.92 -23.35 -13.94
C SER A 33 -11.20 -24.01 -14.44
N ILE A 34 -12.28 -23.84 -13.68
CA ILE A 34 -13.64 -24.31 -14.02
C ILE A 34 -14.10 -23.77 -15.39
N ASP A 35 -13.65 -22.57 -15.74
CA ASP A 35 -13.95 -21.90 -17.01
C ASP A 35 -13.10 -22.40 -18.19
N GLY A 36 -12.27 -23.44 -17.98
CA GLY A 36 -11.48 -24.08 -19.04
C GLY A 36 -10.15 -23.38 -19.38
N PHE A 37 -9.75 -22.37 -18.62
CA PHE A 37 -8.48 -21.67 -18.82
C PHE A 37 -7.33 -22.33 -18.05
N GLU A 38 -6.17 -22.46 -18.70
CA GLU A 38 -4.92 -22.88 -18.06
C GLU A 38 -4.21 -21.68 -17.43
N ILE A 39 -3.95 -21.76 -16.12
CA ILE A 39 -3.37 -20.67 -15.34
C ILE A 39 -2.09 -21.16 -14.65
N HIS A 40 -0.99 -20.45 -14.86
CA HIS A 40 0.25 -20.69 -14.13
C HIS A 40 0.23 -19.97 -12.79
N VAL A 41 0.30 -20.74 -11.71
CA VAL A 41 0.24 -20.20 -10.35
C VAL A 41 1.32 -20.74 -9.43
N SER A 42 1.67 -19.91 -8.47
CA SER A 42 2.61 -20.27 -7.41
C SER A 42 1.95 -21.20 -6.42
N VAL A 43 2.67 -22.24 -6.01
CA VAL A 43 2.23 -23.21 -5.00
C VAL A 43 1.82 -22.52 -3.69
N LYS A 44 2.41 -21.35 -3.36
CA LYS A 44 2.07 -20.57 -2.15
C LYS A 44 0.68 -19.95 -2.17
N ASP A 45 0.12 -19.77 -3.36
CA ASP A 45 -1.19 -19.13 -3.55
C ASP A 45 -2.30 -20.17 -3.73
N LEU A 46 -2.00 -21.46 -3.52
CA LEU A 46 -2.94 -22.56 -3.62
C LEU A 46 -3.19 -23.22 -2.26
N VAL A 47 -4.42 -23.68 -2.06
CA VAL A 47 -4.84 -24.47 -0.91
C VAL A 47 -5.53 -25.73 -1.44
N LYS A 48 -5.12 -26.90 -0.95
CA LYS A 48 -5.75 -28.17 -1.32
C LYS A 48 -7.13 -28.30 -0.68
N ILE A 49 -8.13 -28.70 -1.45
CA ILE A 49 -9.46 -28.99 -0.94
C ILE A 49 -9.47 -30.47 -0.54
N GLU A 50 -9.45 -30.75 0.75
CA GLU A 50 -9.62 -32.11 1.27
C GLU A 50 -11.11 -32.50 1.23
N LYS A 51 -11.40 -33.73 0.80
CA LYS A 51 -12.77 -34.27 0.80
C LYS A 51 -13.19 -34.56 2.25
N GLY A 52 -14.28 -33.96 2.71
CA GLY A 52 -14.84 -34.17 4.06
C GLY A 52 -14.83 -32.96 4.99
N THR A 53 -14.66 -31.74 4.46
CA THR A 53 -14.70 -30.48 5.22
C THR A 53 -16.11 -30.06 5.63
N ASP A 54 -17.13 -30.74 5.13
CA ASP A 54 -18.55 -30.51 5.40
C ASP A 54 -19.00 -31.01 6.78
N LYS A 55 -18.11 -31.66 7.55
CA LYS A 55 -18.40 -32.15 8.90
C LYS A 55 -18.28 -31.01 9.92
N ALA A 56 -19.24 -30.92 10.84
CA ALA A 56 -19.24 -29.94 11.92
C ALA A 56 -17.95 -29.94 12.77
N THR A 57 -17.24 -31.07 12.84
CA THR A 57 -15.96 -31.22 13.55
C THR A 57 -14.76 -30.56 12.84
N SER A 58 -14.91 -30.14 11.58
CA SER A 58 -13.85 -29.43 10.83
C SER A 58 -13.80 -27.93 11.14
N TYR A 59 -14.86 -27.39 11.74
CA TYR A 59 -14.85 -26.04 12.31
C TYR A 59 -14.19 -26.14 13.68
N GLY A 60 -12.92 -25.73 13.78
CA GLY A 60 -12.19 -25.72 15.05
C GLY A 60 -12.98 -25.02 16.18
N GLN A 61 -12.80 -25.47 17.42
CA GLN A 61 -13.53 -25.03 18.63
C GLN A 61 -13.33 -23.55 19.03
N ASN A 62 -12.88 -22.67 18.14
CA ASN A 62 -12.78 -21.25 18.44
C ASN A 62 -14.10 -20.54 18.10
N LEU A 63 -15.02 -20.59 19.05
CA LEU A 63 -16.13 -19.65 19.17
C LEU A 63 -15.54 -18.25 19.44
N TYR A 64 -15.16 -17.53 18.39
CA TYR A 64 -14.81 -16.13 18.50
C TYR A 64 -16.08 -15.32 18.77
N SER A 65 -16.24 -14.87 20.02
CA SER A 65 -17.25 -13.90 20.43
C SER A 65 -17.21 -12.68 19.50
N LYS A 66 -18.36 -12.35 18.90
CA LYS A 66 -18.53 -11.36 17.83
C LYS A 66 -18.42 -9.89 18.29
N ASP A 67 -18.20 -9.65 19.59
CA ASP A 67 -18.22 -8.31 20.19
C ASP A 67 -16.86 -7.86 20.71
N SER A 68 -15.87 -7.83 19.81
CA SER A 68 -14.71 -6.97 20.03
C SER A 68 -14.46 -6.14 18.78
N ASN A 69 -14.56 -4.81 18.94
CA ASN A 69 -14.25 -3.79 17.96
C ASN A 69 -12.75 -3.78 17.61
N PHE A 70 -12.19 -4.90 17.14
CA PHE A 70 -10.91 -4.91 16.48
C PHE A 70 -11.12 -4.41 15.06
N LYS A 71 -10.74 -3.15 14.81
CA LYS A 71 -10.48 -2.64 13.47
C LYS A 71 -9.61 -3.67 12.75
N ILE A 72 -10.21 -4.44 11.84
CA ILE A 72 -9.51 -5.35 10.96
C ILE A 72 -8.60 -4.46 10.12
N GLN A 73 -7.34 -4.34 10.55
CA GLN A 73 -6.30 -3.77 9.72
C GLN A 73 -6.20 -4.73 8.53
N LYS A 74 -6.80 -4.33 7.40
CA LYS A 74 -6.54 -4.97 6.11
C LYS A 74 -5.03 -5.12 6.04
N SER A 75 -4.57 -6.37 6.02
CA SER A 75 -3.16 -6.68 5.88
C SER A 75 -2.71 -6.06 4.57
N GLN A 76 -2.12 -4.87 4.66
CA GLN A 76 -1.42 -4.26 3.55
C GLN A 76 -0.41 -5.33 3.14
N LYS A 77 -0.58 -5.87 1.93
CA LYS A 77 0.48 -6.55 1.22
C LYS A 77 1.74 -5.74 1.52
N GLN A 78 2.72 -6.35 2.18
CA GLN A 78 4.07 -5.82 2.21
C GLN A 78 4.55 -5.82 0.75
N GLN A 79 4.12 -4.81 -0.01
CA GLN A 79 4.93 -4.23 -1.05
C GLN A 79 6.27 -4.04 -0.36
N ARG A 80 7.36 -4.57 -0.96
CA ARG A 80 8.73 -4.23 -0.58
C ARG A 80 8.72 -2.79 -0.08
N SER A 81 8.92 -2.59 1.21
CA SER A 81 8.62 -1.30 1.84
C SER A 81 9.61 -0.28 1.30
N GLN A 82 9.28 0.33 0.17
CA GLN A 82 9.86 1.61 -0.22
C GLN A 82 9.58 2.49 0.98
N ARG A 83 10.67 2.88 1.65
CA ARG A 83 10.64 3.72 2.84
C ARG A 83 10.06 5.04 2.36
N THR A 84 8.74 5.15 2.48
CA THR A 84 7.94 6.26 1.97
C THR A 84 7.54 7.08 3.16
N LEU A 85 7.80 8.38 3.10
CA LEU A 85 7.38 9.32 4.12
C LEU A 85 6.27 10.19 3.54
N LYS A 86 5.23 10.45 4.34
CA LYS A 86 4.20 11.43 4.00
C LYS A 86 4.39 12.65 4.87
N VAL A 87 4.22 13.83 4.29
CA VAL A 87 4.20 15.10 5.02
C VAL A 87 3.01 15.91 4.56
N ASP A 88 2.19 16.32 5.52
CA ASP A 88 1.04 17.17 5.28
C ASP A 88 1.37 18.58 5.74
N LEU A 89 1.29 19.53 4.79
CA LEU A 89 1.63 20.93 5.03
C LEU A 89 0.43 21.76 5.45
N HIS A 90 -0.78 21.21 5.63
CA HIS A 90 -1.91 21.98 6.15
C HIS A 90 -1.56 22.61 7.51
N ILE A 91 -1.80 23.93 7.63
CA ILE A 91 -1.31 24.73 8.76
C ILE A 91 -1.88 24.25 10.10
N GLU A 92 -3.09 23.69 10.09
CA GLU A 92 -3.77 23.11 11.25
C GLU A 92 -2.96 21.99 11.90
N LEU A 93 -2.10 21.31 11.13
CA LEU A 93 -1.22 20.24 11.60
C LEU A 93 0.12 20.76 12.11
N LEU A 94 0.53 21.96 11.69
CA LEU A 94 1.84 22.55 12.00
C LEU A 94 1.78 23.52 13.18
N ARG A 95 0.68 24.27 13.32
CA ARG A 95 0.48 25.27 14.38
C ARG A 95 -0.96 25.31 14.84
N SER A 96 -1.16 25.32 16.17
CA SER A 96 -2.50 25.36 16.78
C SER A 96 -3.15 26.75 16.74
N ASN A 97 -2.35 27.82 16.77
CA ASN A 97 -2.81 29.22 16.87
C ASN A 97 -2.70 29.98 15.53
N TYR A 98 -2.86 29.28 14.41
CA TYR A 98 -2.66 29.81 13.06
C TYR A 98 -3.65 30.93 12.68
N GLN A 99 -4.80 31.01 13.35
CA GLN A 99 -5.84 32.03 13.10
C GLN A 99 -5.38 33.49 13.35
N TYR A 100 -4.26 33.69 14.03
CA TYR A 100 -3.68 35.01 14.29
C TYR A 100 -2.56 35.38 13.33
N LEU A 101 -2.22 34.49 12.40
CA LEU A 101 -1.15 34.68 11.44
C LEU A 101 -1.71 35.22 10.13
N ASP A 102 -0.90 36.01 9.43
CA ASP A 102 -1.23 36.36 8.06
C ASP A 102 -0.94 35.20 7.09
N ASN A 103 -1.45 35.30 5.86
CA ASN A 103 -1.27 34.27 4.84
C ASN A 103 0.21 34.06 4.49
N PHE A 104 1.03 35.11 4.53
CA PHE A 104 2.44 35.03 4.22
C PHE A 104 3.18 34.22 5.29
N GLU A 105 2.95 34.51 6.56
CA GLU A 105 3.49 33.79 7.72
C GLU A 105 3.08 32.31 7.68
N ILE A 106 1.81 32.03 7.38
CA ILE A 106 1.31 30.66 7.22
C ILE A 106 2.12 29.93 6.15
N VAL A 107 2.24 30.50 4.95
CA VAL A 107 2.99 29.89 3.85
C VAL A 107 4.46 29.69 4.22
N GLN A 108 5.10 30.66 4.88
CA GLN A 108 6.48 30.52 5.32
C GLN A 108 6.69 29.36 6.31
N ILE A 109 5.77 29.18 7.26
CA ILE A 109 5.81 28.05 8.20
C ILE A 109 5.70 26.72 7.44
N GLN A 110 4.78 26.63 6.49
CA GLN A 110 4.58 25.43 5.67
C GLN A 110 5.82 25.10 4.83
N LEU A 111 6.44 26.11 4.20
CA LEU A 111 7.65 25.95 3.41
C LEU A 111 8.85 25.53 4.27
N ASN A 112 9.00 26.10 5.46
CA ASN A 112 10.06 25.73 6.38
C ASN A 112 9.94 24.26 6.83
N GLU A 113 8.73 23.81 7.15
CA GLU A 113 8.45 22.40 7.47
C GLU A 113 8.73 21.48 6.29
N CYS A 114 8.37 21.89 5.07
CA CYS A 114 8.71 21.18 3.85
C CYS A 114 10.23 21.00 3.70
N HIS A 115 10.99 22.09 3.87
CA HIS A 115 12.44 22.12 3.75
C HIS A 115 13.11 21.18 4.77
N ASN A 116 12.70 21.29 6.04
CA ASN A 116 13.19 20.42 7.12
C ASN A 116 12.92 18.94 6.83
N LYS A 117 11.78 18.64 6.22
CA LYS A 117 11.41 17.26 5.88
C LYS A 117 12.25 16.72 4.73
N ILE A 118 12.48 17.51 3.70
CA ILE A 118 13.35 17.17 2.57
C ILE A 118 14.77 16.87 3.08
N GLU A 119 15.34 17.75 3.90
CA GLU A 119 16.65 17.56 4.53
C GLU A 119 16.71 16.27 5.36
N LYS A 120 15.69 16.01 6.18
CA LYS A 120 15.60 14.77 6.95
C LYS A 120 15.54 13.54 6.06
N CYS A 121 14.84 13.62 4.93
CA CYS A 121 14.76 12.53 3.96
C CYS A 121 16.10 12.27 3.29
N LEU A 122 16.79 13.31 2.80
CA LEU A 122 18.11 13.24 2.18
C LEU A 122 19.15 12.57 3.09
N ASN A 123 19.09 12.87 4.38
CA ASN A 123 20.00 12.31 5.40
C ASN A 123 19.54 10.94 5.95
N SER A 124 18.53 10.32 5.35
CA SER A 124 17.95 9.07 5.82
C SER A 124 17.87 8.03 4.70
N LYS A 125 17.43 6.82 5.05
CA LYS A 125 17.24 5.74 4.05
C LYS A 125 15.88 5.83 3.34
N ILE A 126 15.24 7.01 3.31
CA ILE A 126 13.89 7.19 2.74
C ILE A 126 14.02 7.34 1.22
N THR A 127 13.26 6.55 0.48
CA THR A 127 13.36 6.49 -1.00
C THR A 127 12.29 7.31 -1.70
N LYS A 128 11.23 7.67 -0.98
CA LYS A 128 10.10 8.44 -1.51
C LYS A 128 9.54 9.36 -0.43
N LEU A 129 9.23 10.60 -0.79
CA LEU A 129 8.50 11.55 0.05
C LEU A 129 7.25 12.01 -0.69
N GLU A 130 6.10 12.01 -0.03
CA GLU A 130 4.84 12.52 -0.55
C GLU A 130 4.48 13.79 0.24
N ILE A 131 4.45 14.92 -0.46
CA ILE A 131 4.20 16.24 0.11
C ILE A 131 2.77 16.65 -0.23
N ILE A 132 1.90 16.73 0.76
CA ILE A 132 0.51 17.16 0.61
C ILE A 132 0.47 18.67 0.86
N HIS A 133 0.16 19.44 -0.18
CA HIS A 133 0.08 20.90 -0.13
C HIS A 133 -1.35 21.43 -0.42
N GLY A 134 -2.28 20.54 -0.77
CA GLY A 134 -3.65 20.89 -1.15
C GLY A 134 -3.77 21.37 -2.59
N ILE A 135 -5.00 21.45 -3.11
CA ILE A 135 -5.27 21.81 -4.51
C ILE A 135 -5.14 23.33 -4.69
N GLY A 136 -5.88 24.10 -3.88
CA GLY A 136 -5.78 25.57 -3.70
C GLY A 136 -5.60 26.41 -4.97
N GLU A 137 -5.06 27.62 -4.81
CA GLU A 137 -4.64 28.49 -5.91
C GLU A 137 -3.28 28.08 -6.51
N GLY A 138 -2.62 27.09 -5.91
CA GLY A 138 -1.33 26.58 -6.36
C GLY A 138 -0.11 27.39 -5.91
N ILE A 139 -0.27 28.40 -5.04
CA ILE A 139 0.86 29.18 -4.48
C ILE A 139 1.84 28.26 -3.76
N LEU A 140 1.36 27.51 -2.75
CA LEU A 140 2.21 26.59 -1.97
C LEU A 140 2.83 25.50 -2.85
N LYS A 141 2.07 24.97 -3.81
CA LYS A 141 2.56 24.00 -4.80
C LYS A 141 3.76 24.56 -5.58
N ASN A 142 3.64 25.78 -6.11
CA ASN A 142 4.66 26.38 -6.95
C ASN A 142 5.96 26.62 -6.16
N GLU A 143 5.84 27.09 -4.92
CA GLU A 143 6.98 27.28 -4.01
C GLU A 143 7.64 25.96 -3.62
N VAL A 144 6.85 24.93 -3.29
CA VAL A 144 7.37 23.57 -3.04
C VAL A 144 8.12 23.05 -4.27
N HIS A 145 7.58 23.23 -5.47
CA HIS A 145 8.24 22.82 -6.71
C HIS A 145 9.52 23.62 -6.97
N ALA A 146 9.58 24.90 -6.61
CA ALA A 146 10.79 25.71 -6.70
C ALA A 146 11.88 25.17 -5.77
N ILE A 147 11.53 24.87 -4.51
CA ILE A 147 12.45 24.22 -3.55
C ILE A 147 12.97 22.90 -4.13
N LEU A 148 12.09 22.02 -4.58
CA LEU A 148 12.48 20.71 -5.10
C LEU A 148 13.42 20.80 -6.33
N ARG A 149 13.21 21.80 -7.20
CA ARG A 149 14.12 22.08 -8.32
C ARG A 149 15.49 22.54 -7.86
N ASN A 150 15.57 23.37 -6.81
CA ASN A 150 16.85 23.82 -6.24
C ASN A 150 17.66 22.64 -5.66
N TYR A 151 16.98 21.61 -5.17
CA TYR A 151 17.60 20.36 -4.75
C TYR A 151 17.89 19.37 -5.88
N ASN A 152 17.56 19.71 -7.13
CA ASN A 152 17.68 18.83 -8.29
C ASN A 152 16.95 17.48 -8.12
N LEU A 153 15.86 17.46 -7.34
CA LEU A 153 15.12 16.24 -7.05
C LEU A 153 14.13 15.90 -8.17
N ARG A 154 13.89 14.60 -8.34
CA ARG A 154 12.89 14.10 -9.29
C ARG A 154 11.54 14.04 -8.60
N PHE A 155 10.56 14.76 -9.13
CA PHE A 155 9.21 14.79 -8.55
C PHE A 155 8.08 14.77 -9.59
N TYR A 156 6.91 14.34 -9.16
CA TYR A 156 5.69 14.22 -9.94
C TYR A 156 4.48 14.71 -9.15
N LEU A 157 3.60 15.46 -9.82
CA LEU A 157 2.31 15.82 -9.22
C LEU A 157 1.38 14.60 -9.24
N THR A 158 0.63 14.40 -8.15
CA THR A 158 -0.39 13.36 -8.10
C THR A 158 -1.57 13.67 -9.03
N ILE A 159 -2.36 12.65 -9.37
CA ILE A 159 -3.48 12.76 -10.31
C ILE A 159 -4.56 13.73 -9.78
N ASP A 160 -4.77 13.72 -8.47
CA ASP A 160 -5.69 14.62 -7.76
C ASP A 160 -5.13 16.04 -7.59
N GLY A 161 -3.85 16.28 -7.90
CA GLY A 161 -3.21 17.59 -7.88
C GLY A 161 -2.96 18.18 -6.49
N GLY A 162 -3.40 17.50 -5.42
CA GLY A 162 -3.24 17.95 -4.03
C GLY A 162 -1.89 17.60 -3.39
N ALA A 163 -1.08 16.76 -4.05
CA ALA A 163 0.19 16.32 -3.52
C ALA A 163 1.28 16.19 -4.60
N THR A 164 2.53 16.20 -4.14
CA THR A 164 3.73 16.03 -4.96
C THR A 164 4.55 14.86 -4.42
N GLU A 165 4.80 13.88 -5.27
CA GLU A 165 5.66 12.74 -4.99
C GLU A 165 7.11 13.05 -5.38
N VAL A 166 8.04 12.87 -4.46
CA VAL A 166 9.46 13.17 -4.59
C VAL A 166 10.25 11.88 -4.41
N TYR A 167 11.25 11.69 -5.28
CA TYR A 167 12.13 10.53 -5.28
C TYR A 167 13.56 11.00 -5.02
N PHE A 168 14.22 10.35 -4.06
CA PHE A 168 15.61 10.58 -3.67
C PHE A 168 16.51 9.50 -4.27
#